data_AF-A0A357IG14-F1
#
_entry.id   AF-A0A357IG14-F1
#
_cell.length_a   1.000
_cell.length_b   1.000
_cell.length_c   1.000
_cell.angle_alpha   90.00
_cell.angle_beta   90.00
_cell.angle_gamma   90.00
#
_symmetry.space_group_name_H-M   'P 1'
#
loop_
_entity.id
_entity.type
_entity.pdbx_description
1 polymer ?
#
loop_
_entity_poly.entity_id
_entity_poly.type
_entity_poly.pdbx_seq_one_letter_code
_entity_poly.pdbx_strand_id
1 'polypeptide(L)'
;MSIHTRYTRLAIGVLAIASILLSAPAASEERLVIADGRGDWGGLAPYLHIPRGPGYVYTSFVFDTLLWKDETGKLSPALAQAWHHDDSGLCYRFTMREDATWHDGRVLGVDDVVFTIAYMQQHPYRFVDLGPIESARRLSERDAEICMHKPYAPFLTTIAASLPILPKHIYHKVEQPDRFRTSEAMIGSGPYRVDIYNRAQGRYRLLRNDNYYGGSPRYKAIHIAKMQPDAALVALQKGEVDVMAVSHDRVPQFIEAGVALQRQLSNHPYRLVFNHGGSFRETALRQALAYAIDRQALLDVVYPDRAIVAAVGYFQGDAATPDLAPYAYAPKKAAALLQAQGWERQTNGRWHTEDAPVTLSLIASPKARLLAEAVAAQLHTFGIEITLRLEQGPQLSQRLKKHNFDL
;
A
#
# COMPACT_ATOMS: atom_id res chain seq x y z
N MET A 1 -72.07 47.54 -7.93
CA MET A 1 -71.67 48.46 -6.84
C MET A 1 -70.56 47.75 -6.07
N SER A 2 -69.29 48.12 -6.26
CA SER A 2 -68.53 49.06 -5.40
C SER A 2 -68.62 48.65 -3.92
N ILE A 3 -67.55 48.41 -3.14
CA ILE A 3 -66.19 48.96 -3.07
C ILE A 3 -65.36 48.01 -2.16
N HIS A 4 -64.02 48.10 -2.32
CA HIS A 4 -62.88 47.70 -1.47
C HIS A 4 -63.18 47.20 -0.02
N THR A 5 -62.33 46.37 0.62
CA THR A 5 -61.11 46.86 1.28
C THR A 5 -60.36 45.75 2.06
N ARG A 6 -59.01 45.79 1.97
CA ARG A 6 -57.94 45.32 2.89
C ARG A 6 -57.62 43.81 3.04
N TYR A 7 -56.53 43.43 2.38
CA TYR A 7 -55.67 42.30 2.77
C TYR A 7 -54.73 42.73 3.90
N THR A 8 -54.88 42.11 5.07
CA THR A 8 -53.93 42.21 6.19
C THR A 8 -52.85 41.15 5.97
N ARG A 9 -51.61 41.56 5.69
CA ARG A 9 -50.45 40.66 5.63
C ARG A 9 -50.07 40.25 7.05
N LEU A 10 -50.30 38.98 7.40
CA LEU A 10 -49.78 38.36 8.61
C LEU A 10 -48.32 37.96 8.33
N ALA A 11 -47.36 38.65 8.95
CA ALA A 11 -45.96 38.26 8.93
C ALA A 11 -45.76 37.07 9.88
N ILE A 12 -45.60 35.87 9.32
CA ILE A 12 -45.19 34.67 10.06
C ILE A 12 -43.67 34.74 10.18
N GLY A 13 -43.18 35.13 11.36
CA GLY A 13 -41.77 35.02 11.72
C GLY A 13 -41.40 33.54 11.87
N VAL A 14 -40.61 33.01 10.94
CA VAL A 14 -39.99 31.70 11.06
C VAL A 14 -38.79 31.84 11.99
N LEU A 15 -38.93 31.38 13.23
CA LEU A 15 -37.81 31.22 14.16
C LEU A 15 -36.98 30.01 13.68
N ALA A 16 -35.87 30.26 13.00
CA ALA A 16 -34.89 29.23 12.68
C ALA A 16 -34.15 28.83 13.95
N ILE A 17 -34.59 27.74 14.60
CA ILE A 17 -33.83 27.08 15.66
C ILE A 17 -32.67 26.36 14.98
N ALA A 18 -31.49 26.98 15.02
CA ALA A 18 -30.24 26.33 14.64
C ALA A 18 -29.92 25.25 15.69
N SER A 19 -30.26 24.01 15.40
CA SER A 19 -29.85 22.84 16.17
C SER A 19 -28.34 22.65 16.02
N ILE A 20 -27.56 23.25 16.93
CA ILE A 20 -26.16 22.89 17.11
C ILE A 20 -26.15 21.48 17.71
N LEU A 21 -26.05 20.47 16.84
CA LEU A 21 -25.67 19.12 17.24
C LEU A 21 -24.22 19.17 17.73
N LEU A 22 -24.02 19.39 19.03
CA LEU A 22 -22.77 19.02 19.66
C LEU A 22 -22.64 17.50 19.57
N SER A 23 -21.80 17.04 18.64
CA SER A 23 -21.31 15.67 18.62
C SER A 23 -20.64 15.38 19.96
N ALA A 24 -21.31 14.66 20.86
CA ALA A 24 -20.66 14.16 22.06
C ALA A 24 -19.45 13.30 21.62
N PRO A 25 -18.26 13.45 22.22
CA PRO A 25 -17.13 12.60 21.89
C PRO A 25 -17.53 11.15 22.15
N ALA A 26 -17.44 10.31 21.11
CA ALA A 26 -17.70 8.89 21.23
C ALA A 26 -16.85 8.33 22.37
N ALA A 27 -17.48 7.63 23.33
CA ALA A 27 -16.77 7.01 24.43
C ALA A 27 -15.67 6.10 23.86
N SER A 28 -14.42 6.29 24.30
CA SER A 28 -13.30 5.53 23.76
C SER A 28 -13.41 4.05 24.15
N GLU A 29 -13.31 3.16 23.18
CA GLU A 29 -13.27 1.72 23.42
C GLU A 29 -11.95 1.31 24.08
N GLU A 30 -11.98 0.23 24.88
CA GLU A 30 -10.80 -0.16 25.66
C GLU A 30 -9.65 -0.66 24.79
N ARG A 31 -9.93 -1.48 23.77
CA ARG A 31 -8.91 -2.11 22.95
C ARG A 31 -9.36 -2.43 21.53
N LEU A 32 -8.40 -2.47 20.63
CA LEU A 32 -8.47 -3.16 19.34
C LEU A 32 -7.45 -4.30 19.33
N VAL A 33 -7.86 -5.50 18.94
CA VAL A 33 -7.00 -6.68 18.81
C VAL A 33 -6.96 -7.12 17.36
N ILE A 34 -5.76 -7.05 16.78
CA ILE A 34 -5.45 -7.45 15.42
C ILE A 34 -4.73 -8.80 15.46
N ALA A 35 -5.33 -9.82 14.87
CA ALA A 35 -4.68 -11.11 14.63
C ALA A 35 -3.85 -11.03 13.35
N ASP A 36 -2.54 -11.17 13.50
CA ASP A 36 -1.58 -11.15 12.40
C ASP A 36 -0.97 -12.54 12.19
N GLY A 37 -0.99 -13.06 10.96
CA GLY A 37 -0.50 -14.41 10.65
C GLY A 37 1.01 -14.59 10.85
N ARG A 38 1.79 -13.51 10.76
CA ARG A 38 3.26 -13.52 10.92
C ARG A 38 3.68 -13.17 12.35
N GLY A 39 3.03 -12.19 12.96
CA GLY A 39 3.39 -11.61 14.24
C GLY A 39 4.48 -10.55 14.10
N ASP A 40 5.75 -10.98 14.08
CA ASP A 40 6.90 -10.08 14.10
C ASP A 40 7.13 -9.36 12.76
N TRP A 41 6.95 -8.03 12.80
CA TRP A 41 7.23 -7.08 11.73
C TRP A 41 8.36 -6.10 12.08
N GLY A 42 9.23 -6.42 13.05
CA GLY A 42 10.34 -5.58 13.47
C GLY A 42 9.94 -4.52 14.50
N GLY A 43 10.91 -3.69 14.91
CA GLY A 43 10.60 -2.53 15.77
C GLY A 43 9.82 -1.51 14.96
N LEU A 44 8.77 -0.92 15.53
CA LEU A 44 7.90 0.03 14.83
C LEU A 44 8.55 1.41 14.73
N ALA A 45 9.64 1.46 13.97
CA ALA A 45 10.46 2.63 13.70
C ALA A 45 10.97 2.58 12.25
N PRO A 46 11.27 3.72 11.59
CA PRO A 46 11.58 3.76 10.16
C PRO A 46 12.69 2.78 9.72
N TYR A 47 13.76 2.61 10.49
CA TYR A 47 14.88 1.72 10.11
C TYR A 47 14.79 0.30 10.67
N LEU A 48 13.81 0.01 11.53
CA LEU A 48 13.74 -1.26 12.26
C LEU A 48 12.59 -2.16 11.83
N HIS A 49 11.56 -1.59 11.20
CA HIS A 49 10.43 -2.37 10.73
C HIS A 49 10.83 -3.19 9.51
N ILE A 50 10.18 -4.34 9.35
CA ILE A 50 10.43 -5.22 8.23
C ILE A 50 9.89 -4.56 6.97
N PRO A 51 10.69 -4.45 5.89
CA PRO A 51 10.33 -3.64 4.74
C PRO A 51 9.27 -4.27 3.81
N ARG A 52 8.54 -5.26 4.31
CA ARG A 52 7.52 -6.03 3.60
C ARG A 52 6.32 -6.19 4.52
N GLY A 53 5.13 -6.26 3.95
CA GLY A 53 3.88 -6.43 4.71
C GLY A 53 3.52 -5.18 5.54
N PRO A 54 2.75 -5.32 6.63
CA PRO A 54 2.20 -4.21 7.39
C PRO A 54 3.20 -3.51 8.31
N GLY A 55 4.49 -3.87 8.32
CA GLY A 55 5.48 -3.23 9.21
C GLY A 55 5.54 -1.70 9.05
N TYR A 56 5.48 -1.22 7.80
CA TYR A 56 5.38 0.21 7.51
C TYR A 56 4.06 0.81 8.04
N VAL A 57 2.93 0.12 7.82
CA VAL A 57 1.59 0.55 8.29
C VAL A 57 1.51 0.58 9.82
N TYR A 58 2.12 -0.37 10.52
CA TYR A 58 2.19 -0.34 11.98
C TYR A 58 3.13 0.76 12.47
N THR A 59 4.19 1.07 11.73
CA THR A 59 5.07 2.20 12.03
C THR A 59 4.33 3.54 11.87
N SER A 60 3.36 3.66 10.95
CA SER A 60 2.55 4.88 10.82
C SER A 60 1.55 5.11 11.96
N PHE A 61 1.34 4.14 12.86
CA PHE A 61 0.67 4.43 14.13
C PHE A 61 1.58 5.20 15.11
N VAL A 62 2.89 5.12 14.91
CA VAL A 62 3.92 5.63 15.83
C VAL A 62 4.57 6.90 15.30
N PHE A 63 4.82 7.02 14.01
CA PHE A 63 5.48 8.16 13.37
C PHE A 63 4.58 8.84 12.34
N ASP A 64 4.54 10.17 12.35
CA ASP A 64 3.84 10.96 11.33
C ASP A 64 4.79 11.50 10.25
N THR A 65 4.17 11.96 9.17
CA THR A 65 4.75 12.60 8.01
C THR A 65 4.35 14.09 7.96
N LEU A 66 4.93 14.89 7.06
CA LEU A 66 4.55 16.31 6.92
C LEU A 66 3.08 16.46 6.51
N LEU A 67 2.67 15.67 5.52
CA LEU A 67 1.30 15.59 5.01
C LEU A 67 0.78 14.17 5.14
N TRP A 68 -0.52 13.95 5.01
CA TRP A 68 -1.10 12.62 4.88
C TRP A 68 -1.76 12.44 3.51
N LYS A 69 -1.78 11.21 2.99
CA LYS A 69 -2.56 10.87 1.79
C LYS A 69 -3.59 9.80 2.14
N ASP A 70 -4.83 10.01 1.75
CA ASP A 70 -5.88 9.00 1.90
C ASP A 70 -5.80 7.91 0.82
N GLU A 71 -6.72 6.96 0.85
CA GLU A 71 -6.81 5.86 -0.10
C GLU A 71 -7.00 6.29 -1.57
N THR A 72 -7.44 7.52 -1.81
CA THR A 72 -7.59 8.13 -3.14
C THR A 72 -6.33 8.88 -3.59
N GLY A 73 -5.35 9.01 -2.69
CA GLY A 73 -4.15 9.82 -2.91
C GLY A 73 -4.36 11.31 -2.64
N LYS A 74 -5.54 11.71 -2.14
CA LYS A 74 -5.81 13.10 -1.79
C LYS A 74 -5.01 13.48 -0.56
N LEU A 75 -4.35 14.63 -0.64
CA LEU A 75 -3.49 15.15 0.41
C LEU A 75 -4.29 15.88 1.48
N SER A 76 -3.88 15.70 2.73
CA SER A 76 -4.39 16.40 3.90
C SER A 76 -3.25 16.86 4.82
N PRO A 77 -3.45 17.92 5.61
CA PRO A 77 -2.49 18.33 6.62
C PRO A 77 -2.16 17.21 7.63
N ALA A 78 -0.91 17.16 8.08
CA ALA A 78 -0.46 16.33 9.20
C ALA A 78 0.45 17.18 10.12
N LEU A 79 1.76 16.91 10.20
CA LEU A 79 2.69 17.75 10.95
C LEU A 79 2.79 19.18 10.38
N ALA A 80 2.62 19.32 9.07
CA ALA A 80 2.41 20.61 8.41
C ALA A 80 0.92 20.90 8.29
N GLN A 81 0.48 22.04 8.82
CA GLN A 81 -0.91 22.52 8.72
C GLN A 81 -1.24 23.16 7.37
N ALA A 82 -0.21 23.68 6.68
CA ALA A 82 -0.33 24.30 5.37
C ALA A 82 0.96 24.11 4.57
N TRP A 83 0.84 24.12 3.24
CA TRP A 83 1.98 24.14 2.34
C TRP A 83 1.67 24.95 1.08
N HIS A 84 2.70 25.54 0.49
CA HIS A 84 2.64 26.17 -0.83
C HIS A 84 3.96 25.93 -1.56
N HIS A 85 3.92 25.98 -2.88
CA HIS A 85 5.10 25.98 -3.72
C HIS A 85 5.29 27.34 -4.38
N ASP A 86 6.51 27.63 -4.76
CA ASP A 86 6.80 28.77 -5.62
C ASP A 86 6.32 28.53 -7.06
N ASP A 87 6.27 29.59 -7.87
CA ASP A 87 5.81 29.51 -9.26
C ASP A 87 6.66 28.56 -10.12
N SER A 88 7.91 28.30 -9.72
CA SER A 88 8.80 27.37 -10.42
C SER A 88 8.54 25.90 -10.10
N GLY A 89 7.80 25.62 -9.01
CA GLY A 89 7.57 24.27 -8.49
C GLY A 89 8.83 23.59 -7.94
N LEU A 90 9.89 24.37 -7.66
CA LEU A 90 11.16 23.86 -7.13
C LEU A 90 11.16 23.87 -5.61
N CYS A 91 10.59 24.89 -4.97
CA CYS A 91 10.66 25.08 -3.54
C CYS A 91 9.27 25.03 -2.91
N TYR A 92 9.16 24.25 -1.84
CA TYR A 92 7.93 24.06 -1.07
C TYR A 92 8.14 24.57 0.34
N ARG A 93 7.28 25.49 0.77
CA ARG A 93 7.22 25.96 2.15
C ARG A 93 6.11 25.22 2.89
N PHE A 94 6.48 24.64 4.03
CA PHE A 94 5.60 23.95 4.96
C PHE A 94 5.49 24.76 6.25
N THR A 95 4.27 25.12 6.61
CA THR A 95 3.99 25.72 7.92
C THR A 95 3.63 24.60 8.89
N MET A 96 4.48 24.39 9.89
CA MET A 96 4.33 23.41 10.95
C MET A 96 3.23 23.80 11.92
N ARG A 97 2.58 22.79 12.53
CA ARG A 97 1.65 23.01 13.63
C ARG A 97 2.40 23.21 14.96
N GLU A 98 1.79 23.93 15.89
CA GLU A 98 2.42 24.33 17.17
C GLU A 98 2.15 23.34 18.32
N ASP A 99 1.14 22.50 18.15
CA ASP A 99 0.59 21.58 19.14
C ASP A 99 1.11 20.14 18.96
N ALA A 100 2.05 19.91 18.04
CA ALA A 100 2.66 18.61 17.85
C ALA A 100 3.75 18.34 18.90
N THR A 101 3.66 17.20 19.57
CA THR A 101 4.67 16.70 20.50
C THR A 101 5.10 15.30 20.13
N TRP A 102 6.36 14.99 20.40
CA TRP A 102 6.87 13.63 20.47
C TRP A 102 6.22 12.86 21.64
N HIS A 103 6.25 11.53 21.60
CA HIS A 103 5.70 10.67 22.66
C HIS A 103 6.39 10.87 24.02
N ASP A 104 7.58 11.46 24.05
CA ASP A 104 8.30 11.84 25.27
C ASP A 104 7.96 13.25 25.79
N GLY A 105 7.00 13.92 25.16
CA GLY A 105 6.48 15.23 25.55
C GLY A 105 7.27 16.43 25.01
N ARG A 106 8.37 16.23 24.27
CA ARG A 106 9.07 17.35 23.63
C ARG A 106 8.26 17.89 22.45
N VAL A 107 8.33 19.20 22.25
CA VAL A 107 7.72 19.85 21.09
C VAL A 107 8.42 19.39 19.80
N LEU A 108 7.63 19.05 18.79
CA LEU A 108 8.09 18.75 17.45
C LEU A 108 8.11 20.04 16.63
N GLY A 109 9.20 20.31 15.91
CA GLY A 109 9.33 21.57 15.16
C GLY A 109 10.08 21.46 13.83
N VAL A 110 10.31 22.63 13.20
CA VAL A 110 11.03 22.76 11.92
C VAL A 110 12.41 22.11 11.95
N ASP A 111 13.08 22.20 13.10
CA ASP A 111 14.39 21.61 13.32
C ASP A 111 14.41 20.09 13.15
N ASP A 112 13.34 19.39 13.54
CA ASP A 112 13.21 17.94 13.35
C ASP A 112 13.04 17.60 11.86
N VAL A 113 12.33 18.43 11.10
CA VAL A 113 12.13 18.25 9.65
C VAL A 113 13.45 18.42 8.90
N VAL A 114 14.15 19.53 9.13
CA VAL A 114 15.44 19.81 8.50
C VAL A 114 16.46 18.73 8.87
N PHE A 115 16.49 18.35 10.16
CA PHE A 115 17.33 17.25 10.62
C PHE A 115 17.00 15.94 9.92
N THR A 116 15.72 15.57 9.83
CA THR A 116 15.28 14.30 9.23
C THR A 116 15.75 14.19 7.79
N ILE A 117 15.60 15.25 6.99
CA ILE A 117 16.00 15.25 5.58
C ILE A 117 17.51 15.06 5.46
N ALA A 118 18.30 15.85 6.19
CA ALA A 118 19.75 15.73 6.17
C ALA A 118 20.24 14.35 6.68
N TYR A 119 19.62 13.85 7.74
CA TYR A 119 19.93 12.56 8.34
C TYR A 119 19.64 11.42 7.37
N MET A 120 18.46 11.41 6.74
CA MET A 120 18.06 10.35 5.82
C MET A 120 18.76 10.44 4.45
N GLN A 121 19.32 11.59 4.06
CA GLN A 121 20.24 11.68 2.92
C GLN A 121 21.58 10.98 3.23
N GLN A 122 22.08 11.09 4.46
CA GLN A 122 23.31 10.41 4.92
C GLN A 122 23.07 8.93 5.24
N HIS A 123 21.87 8.60 5.70
CA HIS A 123 21.42 7.25 6.04
C HIS A 123 20.18 6.88 5.22
N PRO A 124 20.32 6.47 3.94
CA PRO A 124 19.19 6.30 3.03
C PRO A 124 18.03 5.48 3.62
N TYR A 125 16.86 6.11 3.69
CA TYR A 125 15.63 5.43 4.09
C TYR A 125 15.04 4.67 2.90
N ARG A 126 14.79 3.36 3.09
CA ARG A 126 14.47 2.45 1.99
C ARG A 126 13.17 2.77 1.22
N PHE A 127 12.23 3.46 1.85
CA PHE A 127 10.89 3.67 1.29
C PHE A 127 10.71 5.02 0.58
N VAL A 128 11.59 5.98 0.86
CA VAL A 128 11.49 7.33 0.28
C VAL A 128 12.85 7.71 -0.26
N ASP A 129 12.90 7.95 -1.57
CA ASP A 129 14.09 8.48 -2.21
C ASP A 129 14.16 9.99 -2.02
N LEU A 130 15.24 10.46 -1.36
CA LEU A 130 15.51 11.87 -1.12
C LEU A 130 16.50 12.46 -2.14
N GLY A 131 16.92 11.69 -3.14
CA GLY A 131 17.77 12.17 -4.24
C GLY A 131 17.23 13.40 -5.00
N PRO A 132 15.90 13.59 -5.14
CA PRO A 132 15.36 14.82 -5.73
C PRO A 132 15.58 16.09 -4.90
N ILE A 133 15.81 15.98 -3.58
CA ILE A 133 15.92 17.14 -2.67
C ILE A 133 17.32 17.74 -2.76
N GLU A 134 17.37 19.03 -3.10
CA GLU A 134 18.60 19.83 -3.08
C GLU A 134 18.91 20.35 -1.68
N SER A 135 17.90 20.92 -1.00
CA SER A 135 18.08 21.50 0.32
C SER A 135 16.81 21.47 1.16
N ALA A 136 17.00 21.46 2.47
CA ALA A 136 15.96 21.73 3.44
C ALA A 136 16.49 22.75 4.46
N ARG A 137 15.75 23.83 4.69
CA ARG A 137 16.17 24.90 5.59
C ARG A 137 15.01 25.46 6.41
N ARG A 138 15.36 26.02 7.56
CA ARG A 138 14.46 26.79 8.41
C ARG A 138 14.30 28.18 7.83
N LEU A 139 13.05 28.60 7.58
CA LEU A 139 12.73 29.98 7.20
C LEU A 139 12.28 30.81 8.41
N SER A 140 11.57 30.17 9.35
CA SER A 140 11.08 30.79 10.59
C SER A 140 10.95 29.73 11.68
N GLU A 141 10.46 30.13 12.86
CA GLU A 141 10.12 29.18 13.94
C GLU A 141 9.14 28.07 13.49
N ARG A 142 8.26 28.38 12.53
CA ARG A 142 7.19 27.49 12.09
C ARG A 142 7.28 27.09 10.63
N ASP A 143 8.20 27.66 9.86
CA ASP A 143 8.28 27.41 8.42
C ASP A 143 9.56 26.68 8.05
N ALA A 144 9.39 25.51 7.43
CA ALA A 144 10.44 24.79 6.73
C ALA A 144 10.31 25.04 5.23
N GLU A 145 11.43 25.18 4.54
CA GLU A 145 11.48 25.17 3.07
C GLU A 145 12.29 23.99 2.59
N ILE A 146 11.76 23.28 1.60
CA ILE A 146 12.39 22.14 0.96
C ILE A 146 12.43 22.42 -0.53
N CYS A 147 13.63 22.47 -1.10
CA CYS A 147 13.86 22.77 -2.51
C CYS A 147 14.41 21.54 -3.24
N MET A 148 13.91 21.30 -4.45
CA MET A 148 14.30 20.20 -5.33
C MET A 148 15.36 20.66 -6.34
N HIS A 149 16.21 19.73 -6.80
CA HIS A 149 17.17 20.01 -7.89
C HIS A 149 16.51 20.39 -9.22
N LYS A 150 15.29 19.91 -9.43
CA LYS A 150 14.44 20.16 -10.62
C LYS A 150 12.98 19.90 -10.25
N PRO A 151 12.00 20.37 -11.04
CA PRO A 151 10.59 20.12 -10.73
C PRO A 151 10.33 18.61 -10.58
N TYR A 152 9.78 18.22 -9.45
CA TYR A 152 9.51 16.83 -9.10
C TYR A 152 8.04 16.67 -8.69
N ALA A 153 7.18 16.44 -9.69
CA ALA A 153 5.73 16.36 -9.52
C ALA A 153 5.27 15.41 -8.39
N PRO A 154 5.91 14.25 -8.12
CA PRO A 154 5.48 13.37 -7.03
C PRO A 154 5.85 13.84 -5.62
N PHE A 155 6.60 14.94 -5.45
CA PHE A 155 7.17 15.38 -4.17
C PHE A 155 6.20 15.29 -2.99
N LEU A 156 4.99 15.86 -3.13
CA LEU A 156 4.02 15.90 -2.05
C LEU A 156 3.52 14.51 -1.64
N THR A 157 3.32 13.59 -2.58
CA THR A 157 2.75 12.27 -2.30
C THR A 157 3.82 11.23 -1.94
N THR A 158 4.99 11.28 -2.58
CA THR A 158 6.06 10.28 -2.42
C THR A 158 7.08 10.66 -1.35
N ILE A 159 7.23 11.95 -1.03
CA ILE A 159 8.15 12.42 0.02
C ILE A 159 7.37 13.03 1.17
N ALA A 160 6.69 14.16 0.97
CA ALA A 160 6.06 14.90 2.07
C ALA A 160 4.99 14.07 2.82
N ALA A 161 4.24 13.23 2.10
CA ALA A 161 3.22 12.33 2.66
C ALA A 161 3.68 10.87 2.87
N SER A 162 4.99 10.61 2.88
CA SER A 162 5.53 9.25 3.09
C SER A 162 6.76 9.19 4.00
N LEU A 163 7.49 10.31 4.15
CA LEU A 163 8.72 10.40 4.93
C LEU A 163 8.40 10.62 6.42
N PRO A 164 8.62 9.63 7.30
CA PRO A 164 8.39 9.81 8.73
C PRO A 164 9.42 10.80 9.30
N ILE A 165 8.95 11.78 10.07
CA ILE A 165 9.82 12.74 10.74
C ILE A 165 10.46 12.08 11.96
N LEU A 166 11.76 12.30 12.17
CA LEU A 166 12.55 11.74 13.26
C LEU A 166 12.78 12.79 14.37
N PRO A 167 12.77 12.37 15.64
CA PRO A 167 13.14 13.25 16.75
C PRO A 167 14.64 13.56 16.70
N LYS A 168 15.00 14.80 16.35
CA LYS A 168 16.40 15.28 16.28
C LYS A 168 17.13 15.01 17.59
N HIS A 169 16.47 15.25 18.72
CA HIS A 169 17.08 15.07 20.04
C HIS A 169 17.48 13.63 20.37
N ILE A 170 16.97 12.64 19.64
CA ILE A 170 17.34 11.22 19.76
C ILE A 170 18.33 10.84 18.66
N TYR A 171 17.94 11.06 17.40
CA TYR A 171 18.65 10.49 16.25
C TYR A 171 19.96 11.20 15.90
N HIS A 172 20.21 12.44 16.37
CA HIS A 172 21.47 13.14 16.09
C HIS A 172 22.73 12.43 16.61
N LYS A 173 22.58 11.49 17.56
CA LYS A 173 23.68 10.68 18.11
C LYS A 173 23.75 9.27 17.51
N VAL A 174 22.88 8.94 16.55
CA VAL A 174 22.71 7.59 16.02
C VAL A 174 23.38 7.48 14.67
N GLU A 175 24.55 6.85 14.61
CA GLU A 175 25.28 6.63 13.34
C GLU A 175 24.78 5.43 12.54
N GLN A 176 24.22 4.42 13.22
CA GLN A 176 23.77 3.15 12.62
C GLN A 176 22.30 2.90 12.94
N PRO A 177 21.36 3.58 12.26
CA PRO A 177 19.94 3.53 12.60
C PRO A 177 19.31 2.14 12.41
N ASP A 178 19.86 1.30 11.53
CA ASP A 178 19.45 -0.10 11.33
C ASP A 178 19.75 -1.01 12.54
N ARG A 179 20.64 -0.55 13.43
CA ARG A 179 21.04 -1.24 14.67
C ARG A 179 20.53 -0.57 15.94
N PHE A 180 19.88 0.59 15.82
CA PHE A 180 19.36 1.35 16.95
C PHE A 180 18.08 0.70 17.52
N ARG A 181 18.21 -0.40 18.26
CA ARG A 181 17.09 -1.26 18.71
C ARG A 181 16.62 -0.97 20.14
N THR A 182 16.86 0.23 20.65
CA THR A 182 16.38 0.65 21.98
C THR A 182 14.91 1.05 21.91
N SER A 183 14.27 1.24 23.08
CA SER A 183 12.91 1.80 23.14
C SER A 183 12.84 3.22 22.59
N GLU A 184 13.91 4.00 22.72
CA GLU A 184 13.99 5.39 22.19
C GLU A 184 13.83 5.44 20.68
N ALA A 185 14.22 4.39 19.95
CA ALA A 185 14.02 4.31 18.51
C ALA A 185 12.54 4.31 18.10
N MET A 186 11.63 3.98 19.01
CA MET A 186 10.19 3.93 18.77
C MET A 186 9.44 5.12 19.38
N ILE A 187 10.16 6.16 19.81
CA ILE A 187 9.56 7.46 20.16
C ILE A 187 9.23 8.18 18.85
N GLY A 188 7.94 8.33 18.56
CA GLY A 188 7.46 9.08 17.40
C GLY A 188 6.45 10.17 17.80
N SER A 189 5.69 10.68 16.84
CA SER A 189 4.70 11.74 17.03
C SER A 189 3.25 11.28 16.84
N GLY A 190 3.08 10.03 16.41
CA GLY A 190 1.83 9.47 15.92
C GLY A 190 0.77 9.25 17.00
N PRO A 191 -0.41 8.74 16.57
CA PRO A 191 -1.57 8.55 17.44
C PRO A 191 -1.39 7.49 18.54
N TYR A 192 -0.41 6.60 18.40
CA TYR A 192 -0.11 5.58 19.39
C TYR A 192 1.39 5.49 19.67
N ARG A 193 1.76 5.25 20.94
CA ARG A 193 3.13 4.96 21.36
C ARG A 193 3.31 3.46 21.55
N VAL A 194 4.51 2.94 21.25
CA VAL A 194 4.86 1.55 21.55
C VAL A 194 5.05 1.40 23.06
N ASP A 195 4.32 0.46 23.65
CA ASP A 195 4.46 0.12 25.06
C ASP A 195 5.11 -1.27 25.24
N ILE A 196 4.68 -2.26 24.45
CA ILE A 196 5.34 -3.57 24.38
C ILE A 196 5.67 -3.91 22.94
N TYR A 197 6.90 -4.34 22.71
CA TYR A 197 7.30 -5.09 21.52
C TYR A 197 8.04 -6.35 21.95
N ASN A 198 7.37 -7.50 21.81
CA ASN A 198 7.95 -8.81 22.08
C ASN A 198 8.25 -9.50 20.76
N ARG A 199 9.51 -9.40 20.31
CA ARG A 199 9.98 -10.01 19.07
C ARG A 199 9.81 -11.54 19.06
N ALA A 200 10.11 -12.22 20.16
CA ALA A 200 10.06 -13.67 20.23
C ALA A 200 8.62 -14.21 20.06
N GLN A 201 7.64 -13.48 20.60
CA GLN A 201 6.22 -13.84 20.48
C GLN A 201 5.54 -13.20 19.25
N GLY A 202 6.19 -12.26 18.57
CA GLY A 202 5.57 -11.47 17.50
C GLY A 202 4.36 -10.69 17.99
N ARG A 203 4.51 -9.99 19.12
CA ARG A 203 3.42 -9.25 19.78
C ARG A 203 3.77 -7.79 19.98
N TYR A 204 2.79 -6.93 19.76
CA TYR A 204 2.86 -5.49 20.04
C TYR A 204 1.70 -5.08 20.93
N ARG A 205 1.97 -4.17 21.88
CA ARG A 205 0.95 -3.37 22.56
C ARG A 205 1.28 -1.91 22.31
N LEU A 206 0.34 -1.18 21.71
CA LEU A 206 0.42 0.24 21.47
C LEU A 206 -0.59 0.94 22.37
N LEU A 207 -0.17 2.01 23.04
CA LEU A 207 -1.04 2.82 23.88
C LEU A 207 -1.37 4.12 23.16
N ARG A 208 -2.62 4.57 23.28
CA ARG A 208 -3.06 5.83 22.72
C ARG A 208 -2.20 6.99 23.22
N ASN A 209 -1.81 7.88 22.32
CA ASN A 209 -1.26 9.17 22.66
C ASN A 209 -2.43 10.12 22.96
N ASP A 210 -2.73 10.34 24.25
CA ASP A 210 -3.84 11.23 24.65
C ASP A 210 -3.59 12.71 24.29
N ASN A 211 -2.33 13.08 24.03
CA ASN A 211 -1.93 14.40 23.56
C ASN A 211 -1.75 14.44 22.03
N TYR A 212 -2.30 13.45 21.30
CA TYR A 212 -2.18 13.46 19.85
C TYR A 212 -2.93 14.64 19.26
N TYR A 213 -2.21 15.35 18.40
CA TYR A 213 -2.60 16.63 17.85
C TYR A 213 -3.80 16.49 16.87
N GLY A 214 -3.99 15.29 16.31
CA GLY A 214 -5.09 14.93 15.42
C GLY A 214 -6.37 14.51 16.15
N GLY A 215 -6.47 14.78 17.46
CA GLY A 215 -7.56 14.36 18.32
C GLY A 215 -7.30 13.02 19.00
N SER A 216 -8.28 12.50 19.73
CA SER A 216 -8.14 11.26 20.50
C SER A 216 -8.53 10.04 19.66
N PRO A 217 -7.59 9.12 19.35
CA PRO A 217 -7.94 7.85 18.72
C PRO A 217 -9.00 7.06 19.49
N ARG A 218 -9.87 6.36 18.76
CA ARG A 218 -11.02 5.63 19.31
C ARG A 218 -10.64 4.63 20.41
N TYR A 219 -9.53 3.92 20.27
CA TYR A 219 -9.13 2.84 21.18
C TYR A 219 -8.03 3.30 22.13
N LYS A 220 -8.11 2.93 23.41
CA LYS A 220 -7.04 3.20 24.38
C LYS A 220 -5.77 2.37 24.11
N ALA A 221 -5.95 1.16 23.58
CA ALA A 221 -4.85 0.28 23.22
C ALA A 221 -5.09 -0.45 21.89
N ILE A 222 -4.01 -0.71 21.15
CA ILE A 222 -3.98 -1.64 20.03
C ILE A 222 -3.07 -2.80 20.41
N HIS A 223 -3.59 -4.03 20.30
CA HIS A 223 -2.83 -5.26 20.45
C HIS A 223 -2.69 -5.91 19.08
N ILE A 224 -1.45 -6.17 18.68
CA ILE A 224 -1.17 -6.96 17.47
C ILE A 224 -0.55 -8.26 17.94
N ALA A 225 -1.20 -9.38 17.61
CA ALA A 225 -0.79 -10.68 18.11
C ALA A 225 -0.65 -11.69 16.97
N LYS A 226 0.46 -12.43 16.99
CA LYS A 226 0.64 -13.58 16.11
C LYS A 226 -0.46 -14.61 16.35
N MET A 227 -1.22 -14.94 15.30
CA MET A 227 -2.24 -15.97 15.39
C MET A 227 -2.41 -16.72 14.07
N GLN A 228 -2.57 -18.03 14.14
CA GLN A 228 -2.89 -18.82 12.96
C GLN A 228 -4.34 -18.58 12.54
N PRO A 229 -4.68 -18.59 11.24
CA PRO A 229 -6.01 -18.25 10.76
C PRO A 229 -7.18 -19.01 11.43
N ASP A 230 -7.03 -20.32 11.71
CA ASP A 230 -8.08 -21.10 12.38
C ASP A 230 -8.30 -20.66 13.83
N ALA A 231 -7.21 -20.43 14.56
CA ALA A 231 -7.29 -19.91 15.92
C ALA A 231 -7.85 -18.48 15.94
N ALA A 232 -7.50 -17.66 14.94
CA ALA A 232 -7.99 -16.30 14.79
C ALA A 232 -9.50 -16.26 14.52
N LEU A 233 -10.03 -17.16 13.71
CA LEU A 233 -11.48 -17.28 13.52
C LEU A 233 -12.20 -17.65 14.82
N VAL A 234 -11.69 -18.64 15.56
CA VAL A 234 -12.28 -19.04 16.86
C VAL A 234 -12.21 -17.89 17.87
N ALA A 235 -11.08 -17.18 17.93
CA ALA A 235 -10.91 -16.03 18.81
C ALA A 235 -11.84 -14.86 18.42
N LEU A 236 -12.03 -14.62 17.12
CA LEU A 236 -12.95 -13.62 16.59
C LEU A 236 -14.40 -13.95 16.96
N GLN A 237 -14.83 -15.21 16.83
CA GLN A 237 -16.16 -15.66 17.25
C GLN A 237 -16.41 -15.49 18.77
N LYS A 238 -15.34 -15.54 19.57
CA LYS A 238 -15.40 -15.30 21.02
C LYS A 238 -15.27 -13.82 21.41
N GLY A 239 -15.02 -12.91 20.46
CA GLY A 239 -14.76 -11.49 20.74
C GLY A 239 -13.37 -11.21 21.35
N GLU A 240 -12.45 -12.17 21.28
CA GLU A 240 -11.05 -12.03 21.74
C GLU A 240 -10.17 -11.30 20.70
N VAL A 241 -10.54 -11.39 19.43
CA VAL A 241 -9.94 -10.71 18.29
C VAL A 241 -11.00 -9.86 17.62
N ASP A 242 -10.63 -8.68 17.12
CA ASP A 242 -11.55 -7.75 16.48
C ASP A 242 -11.31 -7.67 14.96
N VAL A 243 -10.06 -7.83 14.52
CA VAL A 243 -9.67 -7.73 13.10
C VAL A 243 -8.67 -8.83 12.74
N MET A 244 -8.87 -9.47 11.58
CA MET A 244 -7.89 -10.39 11.01
C MET A 244 -7.89 -10.31 9.47
N ALA A 245 -6.75 -10.67 8.86
CA ALA A 245 -6.68 -10.88 7.42
C ALA A 245 -7.18 -12.30 7.08
N VAL A 246 -8.02 -12.41 6.05
CA VAL A 246 -8.59 -13.68 5.57
C VAL A 246 -8.10 -13.95 4.16
N SER A 247 -7.70 -15.19 3.89
CA SER A 247 -7.35 -15.62 2.53
C SER A 247 -8.61 -15.82 1.67
N HIS A 248 -8.54 -15.48 0.38
CA HIS A 248 -9.70 -15.44 -0.52
C HIS A 248 -10.47 -16.77 -0.58
N ASP A 249 -9.77 -17.90 -0.50
CA ASP A 249 -10.31 -19.26 -0.51
C ASP A 249 -11.16 -19.58 0.74
N ARG A 250 -10.91 -18.86 1.84
CA ARG A 250 -11.61 -19.04 3.11
C ARG A 250 -12.75 -18.07 3.32
N VAL A 251 -12.87 -17.03 2.49
CA VAL A 251 -13.93 -16.02 2.61
C VAL A 251 -15.34 -16.63 2.79
N PRO A 252 -15.75 -17.69 2.05
CA PRO A 252 -17.06 -18.33 2.27
C PRO A 252 -17.27 -18.80 3.71
N GLN A 253 -16.28 -19.48 4.29
CA GLN A 253 -16.31 -19.97 5.68
C GLN A 253 -16.53 -18.83 6.68
N PHE A 254 -15.92 -17.66 6.45
CA PHE A 254 -16.05 -16.51 7.34
C PHE A 254 -17.41 -15.81 7.19
N ILE A 255 -17.94 -15.73 5.97
CA ILE A 255 -19.29 -15.21 5.73
C ILE A 255 -20.34 -16.11 6.39
N GLU A 256 -20.22 -17.44 6.24
CA GLU A 256 -21.09 -18.41 6.92
C GLU A 256 -21.01 -18.30 8.45
N ALA A 257 -19.84 -17.96 8.98
CA ALA A 257 -19.64 -17.70 10.40
C ALA A 257 -20.19 -16.34 10.89
N GLY A 258 -20.82 -15.54 10.02
CA GLY A 258 -21.43 -14.25 10.38
C GLY A 258 -20.41 -13.12 10.55
N VAL A 259 -19.18 -13.27 10.06
CA VAL A 259 -18.13 -12.25 10.19
C VAL A 259 -18.31 -11.17 9.13
N ALA A 260 -18.30 -9.91 9.56
CA ALA A 260 -18.32 -8.76 8.65
C ALA A 260 -17.04 -8.71 7.80
N LEU A 261 -17.20 -8.67 6.48
CA LEU A 261 -16.08 -8.62 5.55
C LEU A 261 -15.85 -7.19 5.06
N GLN A 262 -14.66 -6.66 5.34
CA GLN A 262 -14.18 -5.42 4.73
C GLN A 262 -13.38 -5.75 3.46
N ARG A 263 -13.83 -5.20 2.33
CA ARG A 263 -13.21 -5.44 1.01
C ARG A 263 -12.61 -4.14 0.51
N GLN A 264 -11.36 -4.21 0.08
CA GLN A 264 -10.68 -3.11 -0.62
C GLN A 264 -9.99 -3.66 -1.87
N LEU A 265 -9.94 -2.84 -2.92
CA LEU A 265 -9.20 -3.19 -4.11
C LEU A 265 -7.69 -3.18 -3.79
N SER A 266 -7.00 -4.25 -4.18
CA SER A 266 -5.55 -4.34 -4.01
C SER A 266 -4.85 -3.38 -4.98
N ASN A 267 -3.89 -2.61 -4.47
CA ASN A 267 -2.94 -1.85 -5.30
C ASN A 267 -1.73 -2.69 -5.78
N HIS A 268 -1.76 -4.01 -5.53
CA HIS A 268 -0.74 -4.96 -5.97
C HIS A 268 -1.36 -5.95 -6.97
N PRO A 269 -1.37 -5.65 -8.29
CA PRO A 269 -1.85 -6.59 -9.28
C PRO A 269 -0.91 -7.79 -9.41
N TYR A 270 -1.47 -8.99 -9.62
CA TYR A 270 -0.68 -10.11 -10.11
C TYR A 270 -0.21 -9.82 -11.54
N ARG A 271 1.04 -10.19 -11.83
CA ARG A 271 1.69 -9.93 -13.11
C ARG A 271 2.35 -11.21 -13.60
N LEU A 272 2.18 -11.50 -14.89
CA LEU A 272 3.03 -12.44 -15.61
C LEU A 272 4.18 -11.64 -16.21
N VAL A 273 5.42 -12.05 -15.97
CA VAL A 273 6.60 -11.27 -16.35
C VAL A 273 7.34 -12.02 -17.45
N PHE A 274 7.40 -11.45 -18.65
CA PHE A 274 8.21 -12.02 -19.73
C PHE A 274 9.68 -11.68 -19.51
N ASN A 275 10.55 -12.69 -19.46
CA ASN A 275 11.98 -12.45 -19.56
C ASN A 275 12.33 -12.11 -21.01
N HIS A 276 12.74 -10.88 -21.33
CA HIS A 276 13.02 -10.46 -22.71
C HIS A 276 14.29 -11.07 -23.34
N GLY A 277 14.87 -12.12 -22.73
CA GLY A 277 15.94 -12.93 -23.32
C GLY A 277 15.39 -14.04 -24.24
N GLY A 278 16.28 -14.69 -24.99
CA GLY A 278 15.92 -15.83 -25.86
C GLY A 278 14.76 -15.52 -26.83
N SER A 279 13.81 -16.44 -26.94
CA SER A 279 12.64 -16.34 -27.84
C SER A 279 11.69 -15.18 -27.50
N PHE A 280 11.77 -14.63 -26.29
CA PHE A 280 10.97 -13.48 -25.86
C PHE A 280 11.58 -12.14 -26.23
N ARG A 281 12.73 -12.10 -26.91
CA ARG A 281 13.22 -10.89 -27.58
C ARG A 281 12.18 -10.40 -28.59
N GLU A 282 11.58 -11.34 -29.31
CA GLU A 282 10.54 -11.04 -30.28
C GLU A 282 9.23 -10.63 -29.62
N THR A 283 8.71 -9.48 -30.05
CA THR A 283 7.46 -8.93 -29.52
C THR A 283 6.27 -9.84 -29.86
N ALA A 284 6.33 -10.52 -31.00
CA ALA A 284 5.27 -11.41 -31.47
C ALA A 284 4.95 -12.52 -30.46
N LEU A 285 5.95 -13.16 -29.83
CA LEU A 285 5.73 -14.20 -28.83
C LEU A 285 5.03 -13.64 -27.58
N ARG A 286 5.50 -12.49 -27.07
CA ARG A 286 4.87 -11.83 -25.91
C ARG A 286 3.41 -11.47 -26.18
N GLN A 287 3.13 -10.95 -27.36
CA GLN A 287 1.76 -10.62 -27.79
C GLN A 287 0.91 -11.88 -27.98
N ALA A 288 1.45 -12.93 -28.59
CA ALA A 288 0.74 -14.19 -28.79
C ALA A 288 0.30 -14.79 -27.45
N LEU A 289 1.19 -14.86 -26.46
CA LEU A 289 0.85 -15.35 -25.13
C LEU A 289 -0.18 -14.45 -24.44
N ALA A 290 -0.07 -13.13 -24.56
CA ALA A 290 -1.05 -12.20 -24.01
C ALA A 290 -2.45 -12.38 -24.62
N TYR A 291 -2.55 -12.68 -25.92
CA TYR A 291 -3.82 -12.98 -26.59
C TYR A 291 -4.33 -14.41 -26.35
N ALA A 292 -3.44 -15.35 -26.01
CA ALA A 292 -3.79 -16.76 -25.76
C ALA A 292 -4.33 -17.01 -24.34
N ILE A 293 -4.18 -16.06 -23.43
CA ILE A 293 -4.64 -16.17 -22.04
C ILE A 293 -5.97 -15.45 -21.88
N ASP A 294 -7.01 -16.19 -21.48
CA ASP A 294 -8.28 -15.64 -21.06
C ASP A 294 -8.21 -15.21 -19.59
N ARG A 295 -7.91 -13.93 -19.39
CA ARG A 295 -7.75 -13.32 -18.06
C ARG A 295 -9.05 -13.31 -17.26
N GLN A 296 -10.22 -13.25 -17.91
CA GLN A 296 -11.49 -13.28 -17.21
C GLN A 296 -11.79 -14.70 -16.74
N ALA A 297 -11.62 -15.71 -17.61
CA ALA A 297 -11.79 -17.10 -17.21
C ALA A 297 -10.81 -17.53 -16.10
N LEU A 298 -9.57 -17.02 -16.09
CA LEU A 298 -8.63 -17.24 -14.97
C LEU A 298 -9.19 -16.68 -13.66
N LEU A 299 -9.75 -15.47 -13.70
CA LEU A 299 -10.29 -14.80 -12.53
C LEU A 299 -11.53 -15.53 -12.00
N ASP A 300 -12.45 -15.93 -12.87
CA ASP A 300 -13.69 -16.59 -12.48
C ASP A 300 -13.43 -17.94 -11.78
N VAL A 301 -12.35 -18.63 -12.16
CA VAL A 301 -11.94 -19.89 -11.54
C VAL A 301 -11.17 -19.68 -10.25
N VAL A 302 -10.17 -18.78 -10.25
CA VAL A 302 -9.22 -18.65 -9.12
C VAL A 302 -9.73 -17.67 -8.05
N TYR A 303 -10.43 -16.61 -8.46
CA TYR A 303 -10.89 -15.52 -7.60
C TYR A 303 -12.35 -15.14 -7.87
N PRO A 304 -13.31 -16.09 -7.83
CA PRO A 304 -14.71 -15.81 -8.12
C PRO A 304 -15.23 -14.68 -7.23
N ASP A 305 -15.72 -13.61 -7.87
CA ASP A 305 -16.20 -12.37 -7.26
C ASP A 305 -15.21 -11.69 -6.30
N ARG A 306 -13.91 -11.96 -6.39
CA ARG A 306 -12.89 -11.52 -5.41
C ARG A 306 -11.72 -10.72 -5.99
N ALA A 307 -11.62 -10.63 -7.31
CA ALA A 307 -10.64 -9.80 -7.99
C ALA A 307 -11.30 -9.09 -9.18
N ILE A 308 -10.56 -8.17 -9.79
CA ILE A 308 -10.89 -7.59 -11.10
C ILE A 308 -9.73 -7.83 -12.05
N VAL A 309 -10.01 -7.84 -13.35
CA VAL A 309 -8.96 -7.89 -14.37
C VAL A 309 -8.17 -6.58 -14.30
N ALA A 310 -6.88 -6.68 -13.97
CA ALA A 310 -6.01 -5.51 -13.91
C ALA A 310 -5.92 -4.80 -15.28
N ALA A 311 -5.88 -3.47 -15.28
CA ALA A 311 -5.63 -2.69 -16.48
C ALA A 311 -4.25 -3.03 -17.06
N VAL A 312 -4.06 -2.86 -18.38
CA VAL A 312 -2.74 -2.98 -18.99
C VAL A 312 -1.87 -1.85 -18.49
N GLY A 313 -0.64 -2.17 -18.06
CA GLY A 313 0.30 -1.22 -17.50
C GLY A 313 0.56 -1.44 -16.02
N TYR A 314 1.40 -0.56 -15.45
CA TYR A 314 1.82 -0.69 -14.05
C TYR A 314 0.82 -0.06 -13.08
N PHE A 315 0.30 1.12 -13.43
CA PHE A 315 -0.65 1.89 -12.63
C PHE A 315 -2.04 1.28 -12.70
N GLN A 316 -2.77 1.35 -11.58
CA GLN A 316 -4.10 0.77 -11.42
C GLN A 316 -4.96 1.78 -10.65
N GLY A 317 -6.09 2.19 -11.25
CA GLY A 317 -7.14 2.94 -10.55
C GLY A 317 -6.80 4.38 -10.16
N ASP A 318 -5.72 4.97 -10.70
CA ASP A 318 -5.37 6.38 -10.50
C ASP A 318 -5.60 7.23 -11.77
N ALA A 319 -5.68 8.55 -11.62
CA ALA A 319 -5.84 9.48 -12.75
C ALA A 319 -4.65 9.44 -13.74
N ALA A 320 -3.52 8.87 -13.31
CA ALA A 320 -2.33 8.67 -14.14
C ALA A 320 -2.36 7.34 -14.92
N THR A 321 -3.39 6.50 -14.71
CA THR A 321 -3.50 5.21 -15.38
C THR A 321 -3.79 5.46 -16.85
N PRO A 322 -2.85 5.14 -17.76
CA PRO A 322 -3.05 5.42 -19.17
C PRO A 322 -4.17 4.54 -19.72
N ASP A 323 -4.99 5.10 -20.60
CA ASP A 323 -5.98 4.34 -21.36
C ASP A 323 -5.27 3.51 -22.45
N LEU A 324 -4.84 2.31 -22.07
CA LEU A 324 -4.13 1.39 -22.93
C LEU A 324 -5.08 0.30 -23.44
N ALA A 325 -5.02 0.08 -24.75
CA ALA A 325 -5.78 -0.99 -25.40
C ALA A 325 -5.44 -2.36 -24.76
N PRO A 326 -6.44 -3.13 -24.32
CA PRO A 326 -6.21 -4.42 -23.68
C PRO A 326 -5.82 -5.49 -24.69
N TYR A 327 -5.07 -6.50 -24.22
CA TYR A 327 -4.92 -7.78 -24.92
C TYR A 327 -6.13 -8.66 -24.60
N ALA A 328 -7.26 -8.39 -25.27
CA ALA A 328 -8.47 -9.20 -25.13
C ALA A 328 -8.22 -10.63 -25.62
N TYR A 329 -8.81 -11.63 -24.98
CA TYR A 329 -8.63 -13.03 -25.36
C TYR A 329 -8.96 -13.26 -26.84
N ALA A 330 -7.96 -13.68 -27.62
CA ALA A 330 -8.05 -13.82 -29.06
C ALA A 330 -7.08 -14.93 -29.55
N PRO A 331 -7.37 -16.21 -29.25
CA PRO A 331 -6.46 -17.31 -29.54
C PRO A 331 -6.16 -17.48 -31.04
N LYS A 332 -7.10 -17.11 -31.93
CA LYS A 332 -6.84 -17.09 -33.38
C LYS A 332 -5.78 -16.06 -33.77
N LYS A 333 -5.80 -14.87 -33.15
CA LYS A 333 -4.79 -13.82 -33.35
C LYS A 333 -3.45 -14.26 -32.78
N ALA A 334 -3.44 -14.90 -31.61
CA ALA A 334 -2.25 -15.50 -31.04
C ALA A 334 -1.61 -16.53 -31.98
N ALA A 335 -2.41 -17.44 -32.54
CA ALA A 335 -1.94 -18.45 -33.49
C ALA A 335 -1.34 -17.83 -34.75
N ALA A 336 -1.99 -16.81 -35.32
CA ALA A 336 -1.49 -16.10 -36.49
C ALA A 336 -0.13 -15.40 -36.21
N LEU A 337 0.04 -14.83 -35.02
CA LEU A 337 1.31 -14.24 -34.60
C LEU A 337 2.44 -15.27 -34.52
N LEU A 338 2.16 -16.48 -34.02
CA LEU A 338 3.16 -17.56 -33.97
C LEU A 338 3.49 -18.08 -35.37
N GLN A 339 2.48 -18.30 -36.22
CA GLN A 339 2.68 -18.75 -37.60
C GLN A 339 3.52 -17.76 -38.43
N ALA A 340 3.31 -16.46 -38.24
CA ALA A 340 4.11 -15.42 -38.88
C ALA A 340 5.59 -15.41 -38.43
N GLN A 341 5.92 -16.13 -37.36
CA GLN A 341 7.29 -16.36 -36.89
C GLN A 341 7.85 -17.72 -37.33
N GLY A 342 7.16 -18.42 -38.24
CA GLY A 342 7.55 -19.75 -38.72
C GLY A 342 7.20 -20.88 -37.75
N TRP A 343 6.34 -20.64 -36.76
CA TRP A 343 5.93 -21.70 -35.83
C TRP A 343 4.80 -22.50 -36.44
N GLU A 344 4.89 -23.82 -36.33
CA GLU A 344 3.90 -24.73 -36.89
C GLU A 344 3.18 -25.47 -35.77
N ARG A 345 1.86 -25.62 -35.94
CA ARG A 345 1.03 -26.41 -35.03
C ARG A 345 0.96 -27.84 -35.55
N GLN A 346 1.57 -28.75 -34.81
CA GLN A 346 1.62 -30.18 -35.13
C GLN A 346 0.27 -30.87 -34.92
N THR A 347 0.13 -32.09 -35.42
CA THR A 347 -1.11 -32.90 -35.32
C THR A 347 -1.52 -33.21 -33.89
N ASN A 348 -0.57 -33.27 -32.95
CA ASN A 348 -0.81 -33.38 -31.52
C ASN A 348 -1.30 -32.07 -30.86
N GLY A 349 -1.50 -31.00 -31.64
CA GLY A 349 -1.97 -29.69 -31.20
C GLY A 349 -0.89 -28.78 -30.59
N ARG A 350 0.38 -29.20 -30.61
CA ARG A 350 1.51 -28.48 -30.00
C ARG A 350 2.23 -27.58 -31.00
N TRP A 351 2.74 -26.46 -30.52
CA TRP A 351 3.56 -25.54 -31.32
C TRP A 351 5.02 -25.98 -31.34
N HIS A 352 5.59 -25.97 -32.54
CA HIS A 352 7.00 -26.27 -32.80
C HIS A 352 7.64 -25.10 -33.54
N THR A 353 8.89 -24.81 -33.19
CA THR A 353 9.82 -24.10 -34.09
C THR A 353 10.52 -25.12 -34.98
N GLU A 354 11.31 -24.66 -35.97
CA GLU A 354 12.07 -25.57 -36.87
C GLU A 354 12.88 -26.62 -36.09
N ASP A 355 13.47 -26.23 -34.95
CA ASP A 355 14.40 -27.09 -34.21
C ASP A 355 13.79 -27.92 -33.07
N ALA A 356 12.60 -27.59 -32.54
CA ALA A 356 12.08 -28.23 -31.32
C ALA A 356 10.61 -27.93 -30.96
N PRO A 357 9.97 -28.79 -30.14
CA PRO A 357 8.75 -28.44 -29.43
C PRO A 357 8.99 -27.27 -28.47
N VAL A 358 8.03 -26.34 -28.39
CA VAL A 358 8.15 -25.17 -27.51
C VAL A 358 7.70 -25.53 -26.08
N THR A 359 8.64 -25.40 -25.16
CA THR A 359 8.43 -25.53 -23.71
C THR A 359 8.92 -24.26 -23.03
N LEU A 360 8.09 -23.67 -22.18
CA LEU A 360 8.43 -22.48 -21.39
C LEU A 360 8.44 -22.81 -19.90
N SER A 361 9.30 -22.15 -19.16
CA SER A 361 9.36 -22.23 -17.70
C SER A 361 8.56 -21.11 -17.04
N LEU A 362 7.61 -21.46 -16.16
CA LEU A 362 6.86 -20.50 -15.36
C LEU A 362 7.33 -20.63 -13.90
N ILE A 363 7.89 -19.55 -13.35
CA ILE A 363 8.27 -19.51 -11.93
C ILE A 363 7.22 -18.72 -11.13
N ALA A 364 6.80 -19.27 -10.00
CA ALA A 364 5.82 -18.59 -9.15
C ALA A 364 6.10 -18.84 -7.67
N SER A 365 5.65 -17.92 -6.81
CA SER A 365 5.61 -18.21 -5.37
C SER A 365 4.46 -19.17 -5.05
N PRO A 366 4.52 -19.96 -3.96
CA PRO A 366 3.40 -20.81 -3.52
C PRO A 366 2.08 -20.05 -3.33
N LYS A 367 2.14 -18.75 -3.01
CA LYS A 367 0.96 -17.88 -2.89
C LYS A 367 0.22 -17.65 -4.21
N ALA A 368 0.90 -17.81 -5.34
CA ALA A 368 0.34 -17.63 -6.68
C ALA A 368 0.06 -18.97 -7.37
N ARG A 369 0.17 -20.10 -6.66
CA ARG A 369 0.08 -21.45 -7.22
C ARG A 369 -1.16 -21.66 -8.10
N LEU A 370 -2.35 -21.39 -7.57
CA LEU A 370 -3.60 -21.61 -8.32
C LEU A 370 -3.66 -20.78 -9.61
N LEU A 371 -3.20 -19.53 -9.55
CA LEU A 371 -3.11 -18.66 -10.73
C LEU A 371 -2.09 -19.19 -11.75
N ALA A 372 -0.92 -19.65 -11.28
CA ALA A 372 0.13 -20.18 -12.15
C ALA A 372 -0.26 -21.51 -12.80
N GLU A 373 -0.92 -22.41 -12.05
CA GLU A 373 -1.50 -23.66 -12.56
C GLU A 373 -2.57 -23.37 -13.63
N ALA A 374 -3.45 -22.40 -13.39
CA ALA A 374 -4.49 -22.02 -14.35
C ALA A 374 -3.91 -21.38 -15.63
N VAL A 375 -2.88 -20.53 -15.51
CA VAL A 375 -2.14 -19.99 -16.68
C VAL A 375 -1.48 -21.14 -17.46
N ALA A 376 -0.81 -22.06 -16.77
CA ALA A 376 -0.17 -23.22 -17.39
C ALA A 376 -1.18 -24.08 -18.16
N ALA A 377 -2.37 -24.32 -17.59
CA ALA A 377 -3.44 -25.09 -18.23
C ALA A 377 -3.99 -24.42 -19.49
N GLN A 378 -4.20 -23.09 -19.47
CA GLN A 378 -4.67 -22.36 -20.66
C GLN A 378 -3.60 -22.37 -21.77
N LEU A 379 -2.33 -22.16 -21.44
CA LEU A 379 -1.24 -22.20 -22.42
C LEU A 379 -1.01 -23.61 -22.98
N HIS A 380 -1.16 -24.64 -22.15
CA HIS A 380 -1.15 -26.03 -22.61
C HIS A 380 -2.28 -26.30 -23.61
N THR A 381 -3.50 -25.84 -23.31
CA THR A 381 -4.66 -25.95 -24.22
C THR A 381 -4.42 -25.22 -25.55
N PHE A 382 -3.71 -24.09 -25.50
CA PHE A 382 -3.30 -23.35 -26.68
C PHE A 382 -2.17 -24.05 -27.48
N GLY A 383 -1.48 -25.02 -26.89
CA GLY A 383 -0.45 -25.84 -27.54
C GLY A 383 0.99 -25.58 -27.07
N ILE A 384 1.19 -24.87 -25.96
CA ILE A 384 2.51 -24.52 -25.41
C ILE A 384 2.73 -25.25 -24.08
N GLU A 385 3.82 -26.00 -23.94
CA GLU A 385 4.12 -26.70 -22.67
C GLU A 385 4.62 -25.70 -21.65
N ILE A 386 4.13 -25.79 -20.42
CA ILE A 386 4.61 -24.97 -19.31
C ILE A 386 5.20 -25.86 -18.22
N THR A 387 6.50 -25.73 -17.99
CA THR A 387 7.17 -26.30 -16.82
C THR A 387 7.01 -25.34 -15.63
N LEU A 388 5.99 -25.56 -14.80
CA LEU A 388 5.73 -24.77 -13.60
C LEU A 388 6.71 -25.13 -12.47
N ARG A 389 7.30 -24.10 -11.85
CA ARG A 389 8.16 -24.24 -10.66
C ARG A 389 7.69 -23.30 -9.55
N LEU A 390 7.31 -23.89 -8.42
CA LEU A 390 6.95 -23.14 -7.22
C LEU A 390 8.17 -22.94 -6.34
N GLU A 391 8.54 -21.69 -6.07
CA GLU A 391 9.75 -21.36 -5.31
C GLU A 391 9.47 -20.41 -4.15
N GLN A 392 10.16 -20.65 -3.03
CA GLN A 392 10.11 -19.78 -1.86
C GLN A 392 10.83 -18.45 -2.14
N GLY A 393 10.48 -17.42 -1.35
CA GLY A 393 10.91 -16.04 -1.58
C GLY A 393 12.41 -15.84 -1.88
N PRO A 394 13.36 -16.43 -1.11
CA PRO A 394 14.80 -16.29 -1.38
C PRO A 394 15.23 -16.90 -2.73
N GLN A 395 14.80 -18.12 -3.04
CA GLN A 395 15.12 -18.80 -4.30
C GLN A 395 14.50 -18.07 -5.50
N LEU A 396 13.23 -17.69 -5.39
CA LEU A 396 12.53 -16.92 -6.41
C LEU A 396 13.26 -15.60 -6.70
N SER A 397 13.65 -14.87 -5.63
CA SER A 397 14.41 -13.62 -5.77
C SER A 397 15.76 -13.84 -6.46
N GLN A 398 16.43 -14.97 -6.19
CA GLN A 398 17.70 -15.32 -6.81
C GLN A 398 17.54 -15.61 -8.31
N ARG A 399 16.49 -16.34 -8.71
CA ARG A 399 16.20 -16.60 -10.13
C ARG A 399 15.87 -15.35 -10.91
N LEU A 400 15.02 -14.48 -10.34
CA LEU A 400 14.67 -13.19 -10.93
C LEU A 400 15.92 -12.35 -11.18
N LYS A 401 16.82 -12.24 -10.18
CA LYS A 401 18.10 -11.52 -10.33
C LYS A 401 19.02 -12.12 -11.38
N LYS A 402 18.99 -13.43 -11.57
CA LYS A 402 19.80 -14.15 -12.56
C LYS A 402 19.13 -14.26 -13.93
N HIS A 403 17.91 -13.71 -14.10
CA HIS A 403 17.10 -13.88 -15.31
C HIS A 403 16.94 -15.34 -15.75
N ASN A 404 16.82 -16.27 -14.78
CA ASN A 404 16.70 -17.70 -15.03
C ASN A 404 15.23 -18.17 -14.96
N PHE A 405 14.44 -17.70 -15.92
CA PHE A 405 13.02 -18.01 -16.12
C PHE A 405 12.58 -17.54 -17.51
N ASP A 406 11.45 -18.06 -17.99
CA ASP A 406 10.76 -17.50 -19.16
C ASP A 406 9.61 -16.58 -18.73
N LEU A 407 8.79 -17.06 -17.79
CA LEU A 407 7.54 -16.45 -17.30
C LEU A 407 7.48 -16.29 -15.77
#